data_AF-A0A4U9HIG6-F1
#
_entry.id   AF-A0A4U9HIG6-F1
#
_cell.length_a   1.000
_cell.length_b   1.000
_cell.length_c   1.000
_cell.angle_alpha   90.00
_cell.angle_beta   90.00
_cell.angle_gamma   90.00
#
_symmetry.space_group_name_H-M   'P 1'
#
loop_
_entity.id
_entity.type
_entity.pdbx_description
1 polymer ?
#
loop_
_entity_poly.entity_id
_entity_poly.type
_entity_poly.pdbx_seq_one_letter_code
_entity_poly.pdbx_strand_id
1 'polypeptide(L)'
;MWLTGKSQPNACDSLFGAWRASGKQDPLAYLERIRLAMKAGNTRLVTTLAGQMPPEYQTISSALIQLANDPKTVMDFARNTGATDFTRQMAAVAFTSVARDDVENARLMIPSLAQAQQLNDDQTQELRDIVAWRLMGNDLTDEQARWRDDAIMRSQSTSLVERRVRMALGNGDRRGLNTWLARLPMEAKEKDEWRYWQADLLLERGRDDEAKTILPYPDAAARILSDGRGPAAGRRVQSQD
;
A
#
# COMPACT_ATOMS: atom_id res chain seq x y z
N MET A 1 -14.42 -5.84 -20.28
CA MET A 1 -13.73 -7.05 -20.79
C MET A 1 -12.23 -6.83 -21.00
N TRP A 2 -11.79 -5.70 -21.61
CA TRP A 2 -10.37 -5.42 -21.85
C TRP A 2 -9.58 -4.95 -20.61
N LEU A 3 -10.12 -3.99 -19.83
CA LEU A 3 -9.44 -3.35 -18.69
C LEU A 3 -9.37 -4.27 -17.47
N THR A 4 -8.49 -5.27 -17.54
CA THR A 4 -8.24 -6.23 -16.47
C THR A 4 -6.82 -6.79 -16.58
N GLY A 5 -6.20 -7.03 -15.42
CA GLY A 5 -4.88 -7.67 -15.32
C GLY A 5 -4.91 -9.20 -15.43
N LYS A 6 -6.10 -9.80 -15.56
CA LYS A 6 -6.27 -11.24 -15.71
C LYS A 6 -6.21 -11.64 -17.18
N SER A 7 -5.60 -12.78 -17.45
CA SER A 7 -5.69 -13.44 -18.76
C SER A 7 -7.16 -13.71 -19.10
N GLN A 8 -7.54 -13.41 -20.34
CA GLN A 8 -8.88 -13.67 -20.84
C GLN A 8 -8.91 -14.99 -21.60
N PRO A 9 -10.08 -15.63 -21.79
CA PRO A 9 -10.20 -16.81 -22.63
C PRO A 9 -9.65 -16.55 -24.04
N ASN A 10 -9.05 -17.56 -24.68
CA ASN A 10 -8.48 -17.44 -26.03
C ASN A 10 -9.52 -16.98 -27.07
N ALA A 11 -10.82 -17.21 -26.82
CA ALA A 11 -11.91 -16.68 -27.66
C ALA A 11 -11.94 -15.14 -27.75
N CYS A 12 -11.34 -14.44 -26.78
CA CYS A 12 -11.24 -12.98 -26.80
C CYS A 12 -10.08 -12.47 -27.68
N ASP A 13 -9.13 -13.31 -28.08
CA ASP A 13 -7.93 -12.88 -28.81
C ASP A 13 -8.27 -12.34 -30.20
N SER A 14 -9.19 -12.99 -30.92
CA SER A 14 -9.66 -12.54 -32.24
C SER A 14 -10.39 -11.20 -32.14
N LEU A 15 -11.24 -11.03 -31.12
CA LEU A 15 -11.96 -9.78 -30.85
C LEU A 15 -10.98 -8.64 -30.55
N PHE A 16 -10.00 -8.88 -29.67
CA PHE A 16 -8.99 -7.88 -29.32
C PHE A 16 -8.06 -7.54 -30.48
N GLY A 17 -7.68 -8.54 -31.29
CA GLY A 17 -6.91 -8.34 -32.51
C GLY A 17 -7.67 -7.47 -33.52
N ALA A 18 -8.94 -7.77 -33.78
CA ALA A 18 -9.79 -6.99 -34.68
C ALA A 18 -10.00 -5.55 -34.18
N TRP A 19 -10.24 -5.36 -32.88
CA TRP A 19 -10.38 -4.03 -32.29
C TRP A 19 -9.08 -3.21 -32.43
N ARG A 20 -7.91 -3.82 -32.21
CA ARG A 20 -6.62 -3.15 -32.44
C ARG A 20 -6.40 -2.80 -33.90
N ALA A 21 -6.64 -3.75 -34.82
CA ALA A 21 -6.47 -3.55 -36.26
C ALA A 21 -7.40 -2.48 -36.83
N SER A 22 -8.55 -2.22 -36.19
CA SER A 22 -9.46 -1.14 -36.58
C SER A 22 -8.94 0.28 -36.29
N GLY A 23 -7.87 0.42 -35.50
CA GLY A 23 -7.36 1.71 -35.04
C GLY A 23 -8.27 2.42 -34.02
N LYS A 24 -9.34 1.78 -33.55
CA LYS A 24 -10.28 2.32 -32.55
C LYS A 24 -9.91 1.97 -31.10
N GLN A 25 -8.81 1.25 -30.89
CA GLN A 25 -8.31 0.98 -29.55
C GLN A 25 -7.48 2.16 -29.08
N ASP A 26 -7.94 2.83 -28.02
CA ASP A 26 -7.19 3.89 -27.35
C ASP A 26 -5.83 3.35 -26.85
N PRO A 27 -4.70 3.94 -27.27
CA PRO A 27 -3.37 3.53 -26.79
C PRO A 27 -3.24 3.60 -25.27
N LEU A 28 -3.92 4.54 -24.60
CA LEU A 28 -3.93 4.63 -23.14
C LEU A 28 -4.64 3.43 -22.50
N ALA A 29 -5.72 2.93 -23.10
CA ALA A 29 -6.38 1.71 -22.65
C ALA A 29 -5.49 0.47 -22.81
N TYR A 30 -4.57 0.48 -23.78
CA TYR A 30 -3.57 -0.58 -23.94
C TYR A 30 -2.55 -0.56 -22.80
N LEU A 31 -1.98 0.62 -22.53
CA LEU A 31 -1.05 0.82 -21.40
C LEU A 31 -1.69 0.49 -20.07
N GLU A 32 -2.94 0.88 -19.85
CA GLU A 32 -3.65 0.60 -18.61
C GLU A 32 -3.83 -0.92 -18.39
N ARG A 33 -4.02 -1.70 -19.45
CA ARG A 33 -4.07 -3.17 -19.33
C ARG A 33 -2.72 -3.76 -18.91
N ILE A 34 -1.60 -3.24 -19.43
CA ILE A 34 -0.25 -3.64 -19.00
C ILE A 34 -0.08 -3.34 -17.51
N ARG A 35 -0.45 -2.13 -17.08
CA ARG A 35 -0.34 -1.71 -15.68
C ARG A 35 -1.17 -2.59 -14.75
N LEU A 36 -2.42 -2.90 -15.13
CA LEU A 36 -3.29 -3.81 -14.37
C LEU A 36 -2.71 -5.22 -14.29
N ALA A 37 -2.11 -5.72 -15.37
CA ALA A 37 -1.44 -7.02 -15.40
C ALA A 37 -0.22 -7.05 -14.47
N MET A 38 0.59 -5.98 -14.48
CA MET A 38 1.72 -5.84 -13.57
C MET A 38 1.27 -5.82 -12.11
N LYS A 39 0.24 -5.02 -11.78
CA LYS A 39 -0.32 -4.94 -10.43
C LYS A 39 -0.91 -6.28 -9.97
N ALA A 40 -1.44 -7.07 -10.89
CA ALA A 40 -1.95 -8.42 -10.62
C ALA A 40 -0.85 -9.49 -10.53
N GLY A 41 0.43 -9.14 -10.75
CA GLY A 41 1.54 -10.09 -10.80
C GLY A 41 1.51 -11.02 -12.02
N ASN A 42 0.74 -10.67 -13.07
CA ASN A 42 0.60 -11.48 -14.28
C ASN A 42 1.70 -11.15 -15.29
N THR A 43 2.92 -11.56 -14.96
CA THR A 43 4.14 -11.36 -15.77
C THR A 43 4.00 -11.85 -17.20
N ARG A 44 3.36 -13.02 -17.39
CA ARG A 44 3.14 -13.58 -18.73
C ARG A 44 2.31 -12.64 -19.60
N LEU A 45 1.23 -12.10 -19.04
CA LEU A 45 0.39 -11.15 -19.76
C LEU A 45 1.12 -9.83 -20.03
N VAL A 46 1.91 -9.32 -19.06
CA VAL A 46 2.74 -8.13 -19.28
C VAL A 46 3.69 -8.36 -20.45
N THR A 47 4.42 -9.48 -20.47
CA THR A 47 5.36 -9.81 -21.54
C THR A 47 4.68 -9.93 -22.91
N THR A 48 3.51 -10.58 -22.98
CA THR A 48 2.73 -10.68 -24.22
C THR A 48 2.26 -9.32 -24.71
N LEU A 49 1.72 -8.48 -23.81
CA LEU A 49 1.22 -7.16 -24.18
C LEU A 49 2.36 -6.21 -24.56
N ALA A 50 3.46 -6.23 -23.82
CA ALA A 50 4.66 -5.43 -24.10
C ALA A 50 5.24 -5.75 -25.48
N GLY A 51 5.30 -7.03 -25.87
CA GLY A 51 5.79 -7.44 -27.19
C GLY A 51 4.89 -7.01 -28.36
N GLN A 52 3.65 -6.61 -28.08
CA GLN A 52 2.66 -6.19 -29.07
C GLN A 52 2.21 -4.72 -28.89
N MET A 53 3.03 -3.91 -28.21
CA MET A 53 2.68 -2.52 -27.96
C MET A 53 2.49 -1.73 -29.27
N PRO A 54 1.66 -0.68 -29.23
CA PRO A 54 1.61 0.29 -30.31
C PRO A 54 3.01 0.86 -30.63
N PRO A 55 3.31 1.17 -31.91
CA PRO A 55 4.63 1.62 -32.35
C PRO A 55 5.23 2.76 -31.52
N GLU A 56 4.39 3.69 -31.06
CA GLU A 56 4.76 4.85 -30.25
C GLU A 56 5.34 4.49 -28.86
N TYR A 57 5.07 3.28 -28.36
CA TYR A 57 5.58 2.79 -27.06
C TYR A 57 6.55 1.61 -27.21
N GLN A 58 6.87 1.20 -28.44
CA GLN A 58 7.71 0.03 -28.68
C GLN A 58 9.13 0.20 -28.09
N THR A 59 9.60 1.43 -27.95
CA THR A 59 10.92 1.77 -27.40
C THR A 59 11.10 1.36 -25.94
N ILE A 60 10.02 1.23 -25.16
CA ILE A 60 10.07 0.80 -23.75
C ILE A 60 9.67 -0.67 -23.55
N SER A 61 9.30 -1.38 -24.62
CA SER A 61 8.82 -2.77 -24.57
C SER A 61 9.83 -3.72 -23.90
N SER A 62 11.10 -3.68 -24.31
CA SER A 62 12.15 -4.53 -23.74
C SER A 62 12.38 -4.25 -22.25
N ALA A 63 12.41 -2.97 -21.86
CA ALA A 63 12.56 -2.55 -20.47
C ALA A 63 11.36 -3.00 -19.61
N LEU A 64 10.13 -2.93 -20.13
CA LEU A 64 8.94 -3.44 -19.43
C LEU A 64 8.98 -4.96 -19.24
N ILE A 65 9.42 -5.71 -20.26
CA ILE A 65 9.55 -7.17 -20.17
C ILE A 65 10.59 -7.54 -19.10
N GLN A 66 11.73 -6.85 -19.10
CA GLN A 66 12.77 -7.04 -18.09
C GLN A 66 12.26 -6.72 -16.69
N LEU A 67 11.59 -5.57 -16.51
CA LEU A 67 11.02 -5.14 -15.24
C LEU A 67 9.98 -6.14 -14.70
N ALA A 68 9.15 -6.68 -15.59
CA ALA A 68 8.15 -7.68 -15.23
C ALA A 68 8.82 -8.96 -14.72
N ASN A 69 9.81 -9.47 -15.45
CA ASN A 69 10.50 -10.72 -15.11
C ASN A 69 11.38 -10.59 -13.87
N ASP A 70 12.00 -9.43 -13.65
CA ASP A 70 12.84 -9.15 -12.49
C ASP A 70 12.60 -7.72 -11.97
N PRO A 71 11.79 -7.55 -10.91
CA PRO A 71 11.53 -6.25 -10.30
C PRO A 71 12.78 -5.54 -9.76
N LYS A 72 13.90 -6.26 -9.54
CA LYS A 72 15.17 -5.65 -9.07
C LYS A 72 15.81 -4.75 -10.13
N THR A 73 15.40 -4.89 -11.39
CA THR A 73 15.80 -4.01 -12.50
C THR A 73 15.09 -2.64 -12.49
N VAL A 74 14.26 -2.34 -11.48
CA VAL A 74 13.48 -1.08 -11.40
C VAL A 74 14.31 0.19 -11.55
N MET A 75 15.55 0.21 -11.05
CA MET A 75 16.41 1.39 -11.19
C MET A 75 16.92 1.57 -12.64
N ASP A 76 17.24 0.47 -13.32
CA ASP A 76 17.66 0.51 -14.73
C ASP A 76 16.48 0.91 -15.62
N PHE A 77 15.29 0.37 -15.35
CA PHE A 77 14.05 0.79 -15.99
C PHE A 77 13.80 2.29 -15.80
N ALA A 78 13.94 2.79 -14.58
CA ALA A 78 13.71 4.20 -14.26
C ALA A 78 14.71 5.15 -14.91
N ARG A 79 15.95 4.71 -15.18
CA ARG A 79 16.97 5.53 -15.84
C ARG A 79 16.89 5.50 -17.36
N ASN A 80 16.46 4.38 -17.92
CA ASN A 80 16.48 4.13 -19.36
C ASN A 80 15.12 4.41 -20.04
N THR A 81 14.10 4.78 -19.28
CA THR A 81 12.78 5.15 -19.82
C THR A 81 12.43 6.59 -19.47
N GLY A 82 11.78 7.29 -20.39
CA GLY A 82 11.32 8.66 -20.16
C GLY A 82 10.29 8.73 -19.03
N ALA A 83 10.40 9.74 -18.17
CA ALA A 83 9.48 9.92 -17.03
C ALA A 83 8.07 10.30 -17.51
N THR A 84 7.17 9.33 -17.43
CA THR A 84 5.74 9.47 -17.76
C THR A 84 4.91 8.90 -16.62
N ASP A 85 3.63 9.23 -16.55
CA ASP A 85 2.75 8.64 -15.52
C ASP A 85 2.70 7.11 -15.62
N PHE A 86 2.79 6.56 -16.84
CA PHE A 86 2.85 5.12 -17.05
C PHE A 86 4.14 4.50 -16.48
N THR A 87 5.31 5.03 -16.82
CA THR A 87 6.60 4.48 -16.33
C THR A 87 6.73 4.62 -14.82
N ARG A 88 6.27 5.74 -14.24
CA ARG A 88 6.23 5.93 -12.78
C ARG A 88 5.38 4.87 -12.09
N GLN A 89 4.19 4.60 -12.61
CA GLN A 89 3.30 3.57 -12.05
C GLN A 89 3.89 2.16 -12.19
N MET A 90 4.53 1.84 -13.32
CA MET A 90 5.23 0.56 -13.51
C MET A 90 6.40 0.40 -12.53
N ALA A 91 7.19 1.46 -12.34
CA ALA A 91 8.28 1.49 -11.38
C ALA A 91 7.79 1.32 -9.94
N ALA A 92 6.69 1.99 -9.54
CA ALA A 92 6.09 1.83 -8.21
C ALA A 92 5.59 0.41 -7.95
N VAL A 93 5.00 -0.26 -8.96
CA VAL A 93 4.58 -1.66 -8.83
C VAL A 93 5.79 -2.58 -8.66
N ALA A 94 6.84 -2.41 -9.47
CA ALA A 94 8.07 -3.20 -9.31
C ALA A 94 8.76 -2.93 -7.97
N PHE A 95 8.80 -1.67 -7.54
CA PHE A 95 9.34 -1.25 -6.25
C PHE A 95 8.61 -1.90 -5.07
N THR A 96 7.30 -2.16 -5.19
CA THR A 96 6.54 -2.92 -4.17
C THR A 96 7.07 -4.34 -3.98
N SER A 97 7.54 -4.98 -5.05
CA SER A 97 8.21 -6.29 -4.99
C SER A 97 9.61 -6.16 -4.40
N VAL A 98 10.39 -5.15 -4.78
CA VAL A 98 11.71 -4.90 -4.18
C VAL A 98 11.60 -4.69 -2.67
N ALA A 99 10.65 -3.88 -2.22
CA ALA A 99 10.41 -3.65 -0.79
C ALA A 99 9.94 -4.89 -0.03
N ARG A 100 9.32 -5.86 -0.73
CA ARG A 100 8.94 -7.14 -0.13
C ARG A 100 10.16 -8.03 0.14
N ASP A 101 11.12 -8.02 -0.78
CA ASP A 101 12.29 -8.88 -0.72
C ASP A 101 13.40 -8.28 0.15
N ASP A 102 13.64 -6.97 0.02
CA ASP A 102 14.65 -6.24 0.77
C ASP A 102 14.15 -4.81 1.05
N VAL A 103 13.53 -4.65 2.23
CA VAL A 103 12.94 -3.39 2.66
C VAL A 103 13.99 -2.29 2.86
N GLU A 104 15.20 -2.65 3.27
CA GLU A 104 16.26 -1.67 3.56
C GLU A 104 16.85 -1.13 2.27
N ASN A 105 17.13 -2.02 1.30
CA ASN A 105 17.48 -1.60 -0.05
C ASN A 105 16.40 -0.71 -0.67
N ALA A 106 15.12 -1.09 -0.55
CA ALA A 106 14.02 -0.27 -1.06
C ALA A 106 13.98 1.12 -0.40
N ARG A 107 14.15 1.20 0.93
CA ARG A 107 14.20 2.46 1.68
C ARG A 107 15.30 3.38 1.13
N LEU A 108 16.50 2.85 0.93
CA LEU A 108 17.66 3.58 0.42
C LEU A 108 17.53 3.95 -1.07
N MET A 109 16.71 3.22 -1.83
CA MET A 109 16.49 3.44 -3.26
C MET A 109 15.56 4.63 -3.57
N ILE A 110 14.67 5.01 -2.65
CA ILE A 110 13.64 6.05 -2.87
C ILE A 110 14.22 7.35 -3.45
N PRO A 111 15.30 7.96 -2.91
CA PRO A 111 15.82 9.22 -3.44
C PRO A 111 16.30 9.11 -4.88
N SER A 112 16.99 8.02 -5.24
CA SER A 112 17.47 7.80 -6.60
C SER A 112 16.32 7.54 -7.57
N LEU A 113 15.28 6.82 -7.13
CA LEU A 113 14.12 6.54 -7.97
C LEU A 113 13.29 7.81 -8.20
N ALA A 114 13.12 8.63 -7.15
CA ALA A 114 12.46 9.93 -7.22
C ALA A 114 13.18 10.87 -8.20
N GLN A 115 14.51 10.92 -8.15
CA GLN A 115 15.31 11.71 -9.06
C GLN A 115 15.21 11.23 -10.51
N ALA A 116 15.35 9.92 -10.75
CA ALA A 116 15.38 9.34 -12.09
C ALA A 116 14.06 9.54 -12.86
N GLN A 117 12.92 9.46 -12.16
CA GLN A 117 11.58 9.60 -12.76
C GLN A 117 10.90 10.94 -12.47
N GLN A 118 11.65 11.89 -11.89
CA GLN A 118 11.17 13.22 -11.47
C GLN A 118 9.82 13.12 -10.74
N LEU A 119 9.79 12.26 -9.71
CA LEU A 119 8.59 12.02 -8.92
C LEU A 119 8.23 13.27 -8.14
N ASN A 120 6.94 13.57 -8.09
CA ASN A 120 6.43 14.61 -7.19
C ASN A 120 6.33 14.09 -5.75
N ASP A 121 5.89 14.97 -4.83
CA ASP A 121 5.79 14.64 -3.41
C ASP A 121 4.83 13.48 -3.13
N ASP A 122 3.67 13.45 -3.80
CA ASP A 122 2.67 12.38 -3.64
C ASP A 122 3.19 11.02 -4.12
N GLN A 123 3.85 10.99 -5.28
CA GLN A 123 4.47 9.79 -5.84
C GLN A 123 5.63 9.30 -4.97
N THR A 124 6.42 10.23 -4.42
CA THR A 124 7.49 9.89 -3.47
C THR A 124 6.90 9.35 -2.17
N GLN A 125 5.79 9.91 -1.70
CA GLN A 125 5.07 9.45 -0.52
C GLN A 125 4.46 8.05 -0.73
N GLU A 126 3.99 7.71 -1.93
CA GLU A 126 3.54 6.36 -2.26
C GLU A 126 4.65 5.32 -2.06
N LEU A 127 5.89 5.61 -2.51
CA LEU A 127 7.04 4.73 -2.27
C LEU A 127 7.38 4.62 -0.78
N ARG A 128 7.27 5.74 -0.04
CA ARG A 128 7.48 5.74 1.41
C ARG A 128 6.45 4.88 2.14
N ASP A 129 5.18 4.97 1.75
CA ASP A 129 4.10 4.17 2.31
C ASP A 129 4.32 2.67 2.05
N ILE A 130 4.77 2.30 0.85
CA ILE A 130 5.15 0.91 0.50
C ILE A 130 6.21 0.36 1.46
N VAL A 131 7.28 1.11 1.71
CA VAL A 131 8.33 0.70 2.64
C VAL A 131 7.82 0.69 4.08
N ALA A 132 7.04 1.69 4.49
CA ALA A 132 6.47 1.76 5.84
C ALA A 132 5.57 0.55 6.16
N TRP A 133 4.82 0.05 5.18
CA TRP A 133 4.03 -1.19 5.31
C TRP A 133 4.88 -2.42 5.62
N ARG A 134 6.13 -2.44 5.16
CA ARG A 134 7.09 -3.55 5.39
C ARG A 134 7.78 -3.43 6.75
N LEU A 135 7.89 -2.23 7.29
CA LEU A 135 8.49 -1.94 8.59
C LEU A 135 7.47 -2.04 9.75
N MET A 136 6.56 -3.02 9.71
CA MET A 136 5.54 -3.23 10.75
C MET A 136 5.86 -4.41 11.69
N GLY A 137 7.06 -5.01 11.55
CA GLY A 137 7.55 -6.08 12.41
C GLY A 137 8.18 -5.56 13.70
N ASN A 138 8.55 -6.49 14.59
CA ASN A 138 9.17 -6.18 15.88
C ASN A 138 10.71 -6.10 15.80
N ASP A 139 11.33 -6.64 14.75
CA ASP A 139 12.78 -6.75 14.59
C ASP A 139 13.37 -5.55 13.82
N LEU A 140 13.00 -4.33 14.21
CA LEU A 140 13.45 -3.09 13.56
C LEU A 140 14.55 -2.42 14.36
N THR A 141 15.48 -1.77 13.65
CA THR A 141 16.39 -0.83 14.29
C THR A 141 15.67 0.46 14.67
N ASP A 142 16.22 1.22 15.62
CA ASP A 142 15.70 2.54 16.00
C ASP A 142 15.70 3.53 14.82
N GLU A 143 16.63 3.38 13.88
CA GLU A 143 16.63 4.17 12.64
C GLU A 143 15.44 3.83 11.76
N GLN A 144 15.19 2.54 11.52
CA GLN A 144 14.07 2.08 10.70
C GLN A 144 12.72 2.45 11.32
N ALA A 145 12.58 2.31 12.64
CA ALA A 145 11.37 2.71 13.36
C ALA A 145 11.09 4.21 13.24
N ARG A 146 12.13 5.06 13.41
CA ARG A 146 12.00 6.52 13.24
C ARG A 146 11.67 6.90 11.80
N TRP A 147 12.33 6.28 10.83
CA TRP A 147 12.08 6.52 9.41
C TRP A 147 10.64 6.16 9.03
N ARG A 148 10.16 4.99 9.47
CA ARG A 148 8.77 4.56 9.26
C ARG A 148 7.80 5.57 9.86
N ASP A 149 8.02 5.97 11.10
CA ASP A 149 7.09 6.87 11.78
C ASP A 149 7.06 8.27 11.11
N ASP A 150 8.19 8.81 10.62
CA ASP A 150 8.19 10.02 9.77
C ASP A 150 7.40 9.82 8.47
N ALA A 151 7.59 8.69 7.79
CA ALA A 151 6.85 8.35 6.58
C ALA A 151 5.33 8.31 6.83
N ILE A 152 4.88 7.63 7.90
CA ILE A 152 3.45 7.51 8.23
C ILE A 152 2.88 8.85 8.69
N MET A 153 3.64 9.71 9.36
CA MET A 153 3.16 11.04 9.77
C MET A 153 2.79 11.94 8.58
N ARG A 154 3.45 11.75 7.45
CA ARG A 154 3.21 12.47 6.18
C ARG A 154 2.19 11.76 5.27
N SER A 155 1.84 10.52 5.56
CA SER A 155 0.95 9.70 4.75
C SER A 155 -0.50 10.18 4.84
N GLN A 156 -1.22 10.06 3.72
CA GLN A 156 -2.68 10.20 3.65
C GLN A 156 -3.41 8.83 3.69
N SER A 157 -2.66 7.73 3.82
CA SER A 157 -3.23 6.38 3.83
C SER A 157 -3.83 6.06 5.19
N THR A 158 -5.16 6.15 5.27
CA THR A 158 -5.93 5.75 6.47
C THR A 158 -5.56 4.34 6.92
N SER A 159 -5.50 3.39 5.98
CA SER A 159 -5.15 1.99 6.30
C SER A 159 -3.76 1.83 6.91
N LEU A 160 -2.79 2.65 6.49
CA LEU A 160 -1.43 2.60 7.02
C LEU A 160 -1.37 3.17 8.44
N VAL A 161 -2.05 4.29 8.68
CA VAL A 161 -2.15 4.88 10.03
C VAL A 161 -2.87 3.91 10.97
N GLU A 162 -3.99 3.32 10.54
CA GLU A 162 -4.70 2.31 11.32
C GLU A 162 -3.81 1.09 11.62
N ARG A 163 -2.99 0.63 10.66
CA ARG A 163 -2.02 -0.46 10.90
C ARG A 163 -1.03 -0.08 11.99
N ARG A 164 -0.55 1.17 11.99
CA ARG A 164 0.36 1.69 13.02
C ARG A 164 -0.30 1.85 14.40
N VAL A 165 -1.60 2.19 14.44
CA VAL A 165 -2.41 2.14 15.68
C VAL A 165 -2.48 0.71 16.21
N ARG A 166 -2.81 -0.28 15.36
CA ARG A 166 -2.84 -1.70 15.76
C ARG A 166 -1.48 -2.20 16.26
N MET A 167 -0.40 -1.71 15.69
CA MET A 167 0.96 -2.01 16.19
C MET A 167 1.18 -1.46 17.60
N ALA A 168 0.75 -0.22 17.88
CA ALA A 168 0.85 0.35 19.23
C ALA A 168 0.02 -0.47 20.25
N LEU A 169 -1.18 -0.90 19.86
CA LEU A 169 -2.01 -1.80 20.67
C LEU A 169 -1.34 -3.13 20.95
N GLY A 170 -0.80 -3.78 19.92
CA GLY A 170 -0.12 -5.08 20.04
C GLY A 170 1.11 -5.03 20.95
N ASN A 171 1.79 -3.88 21.01
CA ASN A 171 2.99 -3.69 21.81
C ASN A 171 2.72 -3.06 23.19
N GLY A 172 1.46 -2.78 23.55
CA GLY A 172 1.11 -2.08 24.78
C GLY A 172 1.63 -0.63 24.85
N ASP A 173 1.97 -0.02 23.72
CA ASP A 173 2.52 1.34 23.63
C ASP A 173 1.40 2.38 23.77
N ARG A 174 1.09 2.76 25.03
CA ARG A 174 0.05 3.74 25.34
C ARG A 174 0.32 5.12 24.75
N ARG A 175 1.59 5.55 24.73
CA ARG A 175 1.98 6.85 24.15
C ARG A 175 1.78 6.83 22.64
N GLY A 176 2.24 5.79 21.96
CA GLY A 176 2.02 5.60 20.53
C GLY A 176 0.54 5.47 20.19
N LEU A 177 -0.25 4.74 20.98
CA LEU A 177 -1.69 4.60 20.77
C LEU A 177 -2.37 5.98 20.71
N ASN A 178 -2.11 6.83 21.70
CA ASN A 178 -2.63 8.19 21.73
C ASN A 178 -2.17 9.02 20.51
N THR A 179 -0.89 8.95 20.15
CA THR A 179 -0.34 9.69 19.00
C THR A 179 -1.01 9.27 17.70
N TRP A 180 -1.07 7.97 17.41
CA TRP A 180 -1.53 7.47 16.12
C TRP A 180 -3.05 7.50 15.97
N LEU A 181 -3.81 7.31 17.05
CA LEU A 181 -5.27 7.53 17.03
C LEU A 181 -5.61 8.97 16.69
N ALA A 182 -4.83 9.94 17.17
CA ALA A 182 -5.04 11.34 16.83
C ALA A 182 -4.84 11.62 15.32
N ARG A 183 -4.01 10.83 14.62
CA ARG A 183 -3.70 10.96 13.17
C ARG A 183 -4.74 10.33 12.24
N LEU A 184 -5.49 9.34 12.72
CA LEU A 184 -6.95 9.29 12.55
C LEU A 184 -7.66 10.37 11.68
N PRO A 185 -7.98 10.20 10.38
CA PRO A 185 -8.98 11.06 9.75
C PRO A 185 -10.33 10.87 10.45
N MET A 186 -11.20 11.89 10.39
CA MET A 186 -12.43 11.92 11.18
C MET A 186 -13.34 10.73 10.87
N GLU A 187 -13.50 10.42 9.59
CA GLU A 187 -14.33 9.32 9.09
C GLU A 187 -13.84 7.97 9.62
N ALA A 188 -12.53 7.80 9.80
CA ALA A 188 -12.01 6.60 10.43
C ALA A 188 -12.31 6.58 11.92
N LYS A 189 -12.13 7.70 12.65
CA LYS A 189 -12.38 7.77 14.11
C LYS A 189 -13.79 7.35 14.52
N GLU A 190 -14.78 7.48 13.63
CA GLU A 190 -16.17 7.06 13.88
C GLU A 190 -16.37 5.53 13.95
N LYS A 191 -15.40 4.73 13.50
CA LYS A 191 -15.48 3.27 13.61
C LYS A 191 -15.49 2.81 15.06
N ASP A 192 -16.31 1.82 15.37
CA ASP A 192 -16.47 1.25 16.72
C ASP A 192 -15.14 0.94 17.40
N GLU A 193 -14.20 0.32 16.68
CA GLU A 193 -12.89 -0.03 17.24
C GLU A 193 -12.10 1.20 17.70
N TRP A 194 -12.16 2.31 16.96
CA TRP A 194 -11.39 3.50 17.28
C TRP A 194 -12.06 4.36 18.34
N ARG A 195 -13.39 4.42 18.34
CA ARG A 195 -14.18 5.00 19.44
C ARG A 195 -13.91 4.29 20.77
N TYR A 196 -13.86 2.95 20.74
CA TYR A 196 -13.51 2.15 21.91
C TYR A 196 -12.12 2.51 22.44
N TRP A 197 -11.07 2.50 21.60
CA TRP A 197 -9.71 2.78 22.06
C TRP A 197 -9.49 4.24 22.47
N GLN A 198 -10.25 5.17 21.88
CA GLN A 198 -10.28 6.56 22.34
C GLN A 198 -10.92 6.67 23.73
N ALA A 199 -11.99 5.94 24.00
CA ALA A 199 -12.62 5.90 25.33
C ALA A 199 -11.67 5.30 26.38
N ASP A 200 -10.99 4.22 26.04
CA ASP A 200 -10.00 3.56 26.89
C ASP A 200 -8.86 4.52 27.31
N LEU A 201 -8.37 5.35 26.39
CA LEU A 201 -7.41 6.41 26.71
C LEU A 201 -7.98 7.54 27.60
N LEU A 202 -9.28 7.84 27.46
CA LEU A 202 -9.94 8.85 28.30
C LEU A 202 -10.12 8.33 29.73
N LEU A 203 -10.51 7.07 29.90
CA LEU A 203 -10.65 6.41 31.21
C LEU A 203 -9.32 6.37 31.96
N GLU A 204 -8.22 6.03 31.28
CA GLU A 204 -6.87 6.05 31.87
C GLU A 204 -6.49 7.45 32.39
N ARG A 205 -7.07 8.51 31.82
CA ARG A 205 -6.87 9.91 32.23
C ARG A 205 -7.93 10.43 33.20
N GLY A 206 -8.84 9.59 33.68
CA GLY A 206 -9.93 9.97 34.57
C GLY A 206 -11.03 10.83 33.94
N ARG A 207 -11.18 10.78 32.60
CA ARG A 207 -12.19 11.54 31.84
C ARG A 207 -13.41 10.67 31.55
N ASP A 208 -14.05 10.18 32.61
CA ASP A 208 -15.05 9.13 32.55
C ASP A 208 -16.32 9.52 31.78
N ASP A 209 -16.79 10.76 31.96
CA ASP A 209 -18.02 11.24 31.31
C ASP A 209 -17.84 11.37 29.79
N GLU A 210 -16.66 11.81 29.36
CA GLU A 210 -16.32 11.87 27.95
C GLU A 210 -16.16 10.47 27.35
N ALA A 211 -15.50 9.56 28.07
CA ALA A 211 -15.37 8.17 27.65
C ALA A 211 -16.75 7.51 27.43
N LYS A 212 -17.67 7.67 28.39
CA LYS A 212 -19.05 7.14 28.29
C LYS A 212 -19.81 7.68 27.08
N THR A 213 -19.60 8.95 26.73
CA THR A 213 -20.27 9.59 25.60
C THR A 213 -19.84 8.98 24.26
N ILE A 214 -18.56 8.61 24.13
CA ILE A 214 -18.02 8.12 22.86
C ILE A 214 -18.04 6.59 22.73
N LEU A 215 -18.22 5.84 23.82
CA LEU A 215 -18.26 4.38 23.77
C LEU A 215 -19.36 3.89 22.80
N PRO A 216 -19.03 2.95 21.89
CA PRO A 216 -19.99 2.44 20.91
C PRO A 216 -21.11 1.61 21.54
N TYR A 217 -20.92 1.13 22.78
CA TYR A 217 -21.91 0.35 23.53
C TYR A 217 -22.00 0.84 24.98
N PRO A 218 -23.17 1.33 25.46
CA PRO A 218 -23.33 1.81 26.84
C PRO A 218 -23.07 0.72 27.89
N ASP A 219 -23.35 -0.55 27.58
CA ASP A 219 -23.12 -1.69 28.49
C ASP A 219 -21.64 -2.12 28.56
N ALA A 220 -20.83 -1.81 27.53
CA ALA A 220 -19.39 -2.07 27.57
C ALA A 220 -18.68 -1.14 28.56
N ALA A 221 -19.23 0.07 28.78
CA ALA A 221 -18.73 1.01 29.78
C ALA A 221 -18.72 0.40 31.18
N ALA A 222 -19.78 -0.33 31.54
CA ALA A 222 -19.91 -0.97 32.84
C ALA A 222 -18.87 -2.07 33.07
N ARG A 223 -18.53 -2.85 32.03
CA ARG A 223 -17.51 -3.91 32.11
C ARG A 223 -16.09 -3.37 32.20
N ILE A 224 -15.76 -2.31 31.47
CA ILE A 224 -14.43 -1.69 31.50
C ILE A 224 -14.18 -1.00 32.85
N LEU A 225 -15.21 -0.32 33.38
CA LEU A 225 -15.16 0.34 34.69
C LEU A 225 -15.15 -0.68 35.85
N SER A 226 -15.70 -1.89 35.68
CA SER A 226 -15.71 -2.93 36.72
C SER A 226 -14.45 -3.80 36.76
N ASP A 227 -13.82 -4.10 35.61
CA ASP A 227 -12.74 -5.10 35.55
C ASP A 227 -11.32 -4.54 35.66
N GLY A 228 -11.09 -3.23 35.51
CA GLY A 228 -9.73 -2.64 35.54
C GLY A 228 -8.74 -3.24 34.51
N ARG A 229 -9.23 -4.07 33.59
CA ARG A 229 -8.51 -4.71 32.48
C ARG A 229 -9.49 -4.88 31.33
N GLY A 230 -9.24 -4.20 30.22
CA GLY A 230 -10.00 -4.35 28.98
C GLY A 230 -9.96 -5.80 28.45
N PRO A 231 -10.90 -6.18 27.56
CA PRO A 231 -11.03 -7.54 27.08
C PRO A 231 -9.76 -7.93 26.31
N ALA A 232 -9.24 -9.12 26.64
CA ALA A 232 -7.99 -9.66 26.13
C ALA A 232 -7.90 -9.58 24.60
N ALA A 233 -6.99 -8.73 24.12
CA ALA A 233 -6.43 -8.84 22.79
C ALA A 233 -5.59 -10.13 22.75
N GLY A 234 -6.21 -11.25 22.37
CA GLY A 234 -5.51 -12.52 22.32
C GLY A 234 -6.41 -13.76 22.22
N ARG A 235 -7.31 -13.80 21.24
CA ARG A 235 -7.83 -15.10 20.78
C ARG A 235 -6.98 -15.55 19.59
N ARG A 236 -6.04 -16.46 19.89
CA ARG A 236 -5.35 -17.32 18.92
C ARG A 236 -6.41 -17.97 18.03
N VAL A 237 -6.40 -17.67 16.74
CA VAL A 237 -7.08 -18.51 15.74
C VAL A 237 -6.20 -19.75 15.60
N GLN A 238 -6.71 -20.88 16.10
CA GLN A 238 -6.19 -22.19 15.79
C GLN A 238 -6.32 -22.42 14.28
N SER A 239 -5.20 -22.67 13.60
CA SER A 239 -5.19 -23.32 12.30
C SER A 239 -5.41 -24.81 12.53
N GLN A 240 -6.59 -25.30 12.17
CA GLN A 240 -6.76 -26.68 11.70
C GLN A 240 -6.59 -26.66 10.18
N ASP A 241 -5.79 -27.61 9.72
CA ASP A 241 -5.45 -28.06 8.36
C ASP A 241 -4.58 -27.15 7.47
#